data_AF-A0A1G2V1B4-F1
#
_entry.id   AF-A0A1G2V1B4-F1
#
_cell.length_a   1.000
_cell.length_b   1.000
_cell.length_c   1.000
_cell.angle_alpha   90.00
_cell.angle_beta   90.00
_cell.angle_gamma   90.00
#
_symmetry.space_group_name_H-M   'P 1'
#
loop_
_entity.id
_entity.type
_entity.pdbx_description
1 polymer ?
#
loop_
_entity_poly.entity_id
_entity_poly.type
_entity_poly.pdbx_seq_one_letter_code
_entity_poly.pdbx_strand_id
1 'polypeptide(L)'
;MVTSTTQIEKRREFIKKAKISEKTIVTVSQKEYPTFISESAFNCNDIHEVSMEDLIRKIENNGSMNYPKIPDAILKKLILGVNESPIVREEIKKLI
;
A
#
# COMPACT_ATOMS: atom_id res chain seq x y z
N MET A 1 -4.57 3.97 5.03
CA MET A 1 -4.32 2.53 4.81
C MET A 1 -4.15 2.29 3.31
N VAL A 2 -3.11 1.55 2.90
CA VAL A 2 -2.91 1.05 1.53
C VAL A 2 -2.98 -0.47 1.56
N THR A 3 -3.62 -1.08 0.57
CA THR A 3 -3.76 -2.55 0.50
C THR A 3 -2.99 -3.12 -0.69
N SER A 4 -2.49 -4.35 -0.53
CA SER A 4 -1.77 -5.08 -1.57
C SER A 4 -2.73 -5.92 -2.43
N THR A 5 -2.38 -6.15 -3.69
CA THR A 5 -3.11 -7.04 -4.59
C THR A 5 -2.15 -7.87 -5.44
N THR A 6 -2.55 -9.11 -5.77
CA THR A 6 -1.84 -9.97 -6.73
C THR A 6 -2.19 -9.64 -8.18
N GLN A 7 -3.17 -8.76 -8.43
CA GLN A 7 -3.57 -8.34 -9.77
C GLN A 7 -2.66 -7.22 -10.30
N ILE A 8 -1.34 -7.48 -10.34
CA ILE A 8 -0.29 -6.50 -10.61
C ILE A 8 -0.48 -5.84 -11.99
N GLU A 9 -0.62 -6.65 -13.05
CA GLU A 9 -0.73 -6.14 -14.41
C GLU A 9 -1.98 -5.27 -14.62
N LYS A 10 -3.11 -5.65 -14.01
CA LYS A 10 -4.33 -4.80 -14.05
C LYS A 10 -4.10 -3.43 -13.42
N ARG A 11 -3.31 -3.35 -12.35
CA ARG A 11 -3.00 -2.07 -11.69
C ARG A 11 -2.03 -1.24 -12.50
N ARG A 12 -1.02 -1.85 -13.14
CA ARG A 12 -0.13 -1.18 -14.10
C ARG A 12 -0.90 -0.64 -15.31
N GLU A 13 -1.80 -1.41 -15.89
CA GLU A 13 -2.65 -0.94 -16.98
C GLU A 13 -3.54 0.24 -16.56
N PHE A 14 -4.11 0.18 -15.36
CA PHE A 14 -4.94 1.26 -14.82
C PHE A 14 -4.16 2.57 -14.70
N ILE A 15 -2.99 2.56 -14.05
CA ILE A 15 -2.20 3.80 -13.89
C ILE A 15 -1.66 4.32 -15.23
N LYS A 16 -1.31 3.43 -16.16
CA LYS A 16 -0.88 3.79 -17.51
C LYS A 16 -2.01 4.50 -18.28
N LYS A 17 -3.23 3.97 -18.22
CA LYS A 17 -4.43 4.62 -18.80
C LYS A 17 -4.71 5.97 -18.14
N ALA A 18 -4.48 6.10 -16.83
CA ALA A 18 -4.63 7.33 -16.08
C ALA A 18 -3.47 8.33 -16.27
N LYS A 19 -2.40 7.96 -17.02
CA LYS A 19 -1.17 8.76 -17.20
C LYS A 19 -0.49 9.12 -15.87
N ILE A 20 -0.54 8.20 -14.90
CA ILE A 20 0.10 8.33 -13.58
C ILE A 20 1.45 7.61 -13.60
N SER A 21 2.40 8.11 -12.81
CA SER A 21 3.74 7.53 -12.65
C SER A 21 3.68 6.07 -12.21
N GLU A 22 4.45 5.19 -12.87
CA GLU A 22 4.60 3.78 -12.49
C GLU A 22 5.21 3.58 -11.11
N LYS A 23 5.95 4.57 -10.60
CA LYS A 23 6.49 4.56 -9.24
C LYS A 23 5.42 4.50 -8.15
N THR A 24 4.17 4.84 -8.48
CA THR A 24 3.03 4.73 -7.57
C THR A 24 2.57 3.27 -7.38
N ILE A 25 3.06 2.33 -8.20
CA ILE A 25 2.83 0.89 -8.03
C ILE A 25 4.09 0.26 -7.45
N VAL A 26 4.03 -0.15 -6.19
CA VAL A 26 5.16 -0.77 -5.49
C VAL A 26 4.95 -2.27 -5.41
N THR A 27 5.77 -3.02 -6.15
CA THR A 27 5.78 -4.49 -6.11
C THR A 27 6.66 -4.98 -4.96
N VAL A 28 6.18 -6.01 -4.26
CA VAL A 28 6.89 -6.71 -3.20
C VAL A 28 6.85 -8.20 -3.49
N SER A 29 8.03 -8.80 -3.58
CA SER A 29 8.17 -10.24 -3.73
C SER A 29 8.13 -10.96 -2.38
N GLN A 30 7.83 -12.26 -2.40
CA GLN A 30 7.91 -13.11 -1.21
C GLN A 30 9.32 -13.11 -0.59
N LYS A 31 10.37 -12.96 -1.41
CA LYS A 31 11.77 -12.88 -0.93
C LYS A 31 12.02 -11.63 -0.10
N GLU A 32 11.40 -10.50 -0.48
CA GLU A 32 11.51 -9.25 0.26
C GLU A 32 10.63 -9.24 1.51
N TYR A 33 9.47 -9.90 1.45
CA TYR A 33 8.57 -10.02 2.59
C TYR A 33 7.80 -11.35 2.61
N PRO A 34 8.27 -12.35 3.40
CA PRO A 34 7.71 -13.70 3.40
C PRO A 34 6.26 -13.83 3.85
N THR A 35 5.67 -12.78 4.44
CA THR A 35 4.24 -12.71 4.76
C THR A 35 3.38 -12.80 3.50
N PHE A 36 3.89 -12.39 2.35
CA PHE A 36 3.22 -12.61 1.08
C PHE A 36 3.44 -14.02 0.54
N ILE A 37 2.37 -14.67 0.12
CA ILE A 37 2.39 -16.01 -0.47
C ILE A 37 2.80 -15.94 -1.96
N SER A 38 2.63 -14.78 -2.59
CA SER A 38 2.98 -14.52 -3.98
C SER A 38 3.39 -13.06 -4.17
N GLU A 39 3.99 -12.75 -5.32
CA GLU A 39 4.29 -11.37 -5.68
C GLU A 39 3.01 -10.53 -5.64
N SER A 40 3.10 -9.40 -4.96
CA SER A 40 1.98 -8.51 -4.70
C SER A 40 2.38 -7.07 -4.97
N ALA A 41 1.43 -6.24 -5.38
CA ALA A 41 1.63 -4.82 -5.60
C ALA A 41 0.74 -3.97 -4.70
N PHE A 42 1.30 -2.89 -4.18
CA PHE A 42 0.56 -1.82 -3.53
C PHE A 42 0.29 -0.70 -4.54
N ASN A 43 -0.96 -0.26 -4.63
CA ASN A 43 -1.31 0.93 -5.37
C ASN A 43 -1.27 2.13 -4.43
N CYS A 44 -0.17 2.91 -4.48
CA CYS A 44 0.03 4.06 -3.60
C CYS A 44 -0.89 5.25 -3.92
N ASN A 45 -1.71 5.15 -4.98
CA ASN A 45 -2.79 6.09 -5.26
C ASN A 45 -4.08 5.78 -4.50
N ASP A 46 -4.22 4.56 -3.95
CA ASP A 46 -5.43 4.06 -3.32
C ASP A 46 -5.28 4.09 -1.80
N ILE A 47 -5.24 5.31 -1.25
CA ILE A 47 -5.11 5.56 0.19
C ILE A 47 -6.47 5.84 0.77
N HIS A 48 -6.83 5.09 1.81
CA HIS A 48 -8.04 5.33 2.58
C HIS A 48 -7.71 5.84 3.98
N GLU A 49 -8.41 6.88 4.39
CA GLU A 49 -8.48 7.28 5.79
C GLU A 49 -9.29 6.24 6.57
N VAL A 50 -8.82 5.88 7.76
CA VAL A 50 -9.49 4.93 8.64
C VAL A 50 -9.49 5.51 10.04
N SER A 51 -10.63 5.48 10.72
CA SER A 51 -10.74 5.92 12.11
C SER A 51 -10.01 4.93 13.03
N MET A 52 -9.52 5.42 14.16
CA MET A 52 -8.87 4.55 15.15
C MET A 52 -9.90 3.61 15.78
N GLU A 53 -11.12 4.09 15.98
CA GLU A 53 -12.25 3.33 16.52
C GLU A 53 -12.61 2.15 15.62
N ASP A 54 -12.63 2.35 14.29
CA ASP A 54 -12.88 1.26 13.34
C ASP A 54 -11.75 0.23 13.34
N LEU A 55 -10.50 0.66 13.53
CA LEU A 55 -9.36 -0.24 13.63
C LEU A 55 -9.44 -1.09 14.90
N ILE A 56 -9.73 -0.46 16.05
CA ILE A 56 -9.92 -1.15 17.33
C ILE A 56 -11.04 -2.18 17.20
N ARG A 57 -12.23 -1.76 16.72
CA ARG A 57 -13.39 -2.65 16.55
C ARG A 57 -13.07 -3.83 15.63
N LYS A 58 -12.30 -3.61 14.55
CA LYS A 58 -11.89 -4.69 13.65
C LYS A 58 -10.99 -5.72 14.33
N ILE A 59 -10.07 -5.27 15.19
CA ILE A 59 -9.17 -6.14 15.96
C ILE A 59 -9.96 -6.89 17.04
N GLU A 60 -10.88 -6.23 17.73
CA GLU A 60 -11.72 -6.87 18.74
C GLU A 60 -12.63 -7.94 18.14
N ASN A 61 -13.23 -7.68 16.98
CA ASN A 61 -14.17 -8.61 16.33
C ASN A 61 -13.47 -9.79 15.63
N ASN A 62 -12.33 -9.56 14.99
CA ASN A 62 -11.69 -10.56 14.12
C ASN A 62 -10.34 -11.07 14.66
N GLY A 63 -9.88 -10.51 15.78
CA GLY A 63 -8.53 -10.71 16.27
C GLY A 63 -7.49 -9.90 15.50
N SER A 64 -6.28 -9.82 16.08
CA SER A 64 -5.10 -9.38 15.36
C SER A 64 -4.62 -10.51 14.44
N MET A 65 -4.29 -10.18 13.19
CA MET A 65 -3.68 -11.14 12.25
C MET A 65 -2.20 -11.44 12.58
N ASN A 66 -1.61 -10.77 13.57
CA ASN A 66 -0.24 -10.98 14.05
C ASN A 66 0.82 -10.97 12.95
N TYR A 67 0.62 -10.13 11.94
CA TYR A 67 1.61 -9.96 10.89
C TYR A 67 2.91 -9.39 11.47
N PRO A 68 4.08 -9.87 10.99
CA PRO A 68 5.33 -9.25 11.36
C PRO A 68 5.36 -7.79 10.91
N LYS A 69 6.27 -7.01 11.49
CA LYS A 69 6.50 -5.64 11.04
C LYS A 69 6.96 -5.65 9.58
N ILE A 70 6.39 -4.78 8.75
CA ILE A 70 6.86 -4.60 7.37
C ILE A 70 8.32 -4.12 7.38
N PRO A 71 9.20 -4.69 6.55
CA PRO A 71 10.58 -4.23 6.44
C PRO A 71 10.69 -2.75 6.08
N ASP A 72 11.59 -2.02 6.75
CA ASP A 72 11.76 -0.57 6.56
C ASP A 72 12.12 -0.22 5.10
N ALA A 73 12.81 -1.10 4.39
CA ALA A 73 13.12 -0.93 2.96
C ALA A 73 11.85 -0.89 2.10
N ILE A 74 10.85 -1.73 2.40
CA ILE A 74 9.56 -1.73 1.70
C ILE A 74 8.76 -0.50 2.12
N LEU A 75 8.74 -0.17 3.41
CA LEU A 75 8.05 1.03 3.90
C LEU A 75 8.56 2.29 3.19
N LYS A 76 9.88 2.45 3.02
CA LYS A 76 10.46 3.55 2.24
C LYS A 76 9.99 3.58 0.79
N LYS A 77 9.90 2.43 0.12
CA LYS A 77 9.35 2.35 -1.25
C LYS A 77 7.90 2.82 -1.30
N LEU A 78 7.09 2.42 -0.32
CA LEU A 78 5.69 2.84 -0.22
C LEU A 78 5.57 4.36 -0.02
N ILE A 79 6.34 4.95 0.90
CA ILE A 79 6.32 6.40 1.15
C ILE A 79 6.71 7.17 -0.13
N LEU A 80 7.76 6.73 -0.83
CA LEU A 80 8.15 7.33 -2.12
C LEU A 80 7.04 7.22 -3.16
N GLY A 81 6.39 6.05 -3.26
CA GLY A 81 5.26 5.84 -4.16
C GLY A 81 4.05 6.72 -3.85
N VAL A 82 3.78 6.97 -2.57
CA VAL A 82 2.73 7.90 -2.12
C VAL A 82 3.06 9.34 -2.48
N ASN A 83 4.31 9.76 -2.27
CA ASN A 83 4.75 11.13 -2.58
C ASN A 83 4.69 11.44 -4.08
N GLU A 84 4.96 10.45 -4.92
CA GLU A 84 4.81 10.53 -6.38
C GLU A 84 3.35 10.49 -6.86
N SER A 85 2.39 10.14 -5.99
CA SER A 85 0.99 10.09 -6.37
C SER A 85 0.42 11.50 -6.63
N PRO A 86 -0.19 11.75 -7.79
CA PRO A 86 -0.89 13.01 -8.05
C PRO A 86 -2.29 13.05 -7.42
N ILE A 87 -2.78 11.93 -6.88
CA ILE A 87 -4.14 11.79 -6.33
C ILE A 87 -4.14 12.03 -4.81
N VAL A 88 -3.07 11.62 -4.13
CA VAL A 88 -2.96 11.78 -2.68
C VAL A 88 -2.76 13.26 -2.35
N ARG A 89 -3.60 13.77 -1.44
CA ARG A 89 -3.55 15.16 -0.99
C ARG A 89 -2.23 15.48 -0.30
N GLU A 90 -1.72 16.69 -0.52
CA GLU A 90 -0.42 17.13 0.03
C GLU A 90 -0.40 17.15 1.56
N GLU A 91 -1.54 17.39 2.23
CA GLU A 91 -1.61 17.34 3.69
C GLU A 91 -1.31 15.93 4.22
N ILE A 92 -1.73 14.90 3.49
CA ILE A 92 -1.45 13.49 3.85
C ILE A 92 0.03 13.18 3.65
N LYS A 93 0.61 13.64 2.53
CA LYS A 93 2.04 13.43 2.23
C LYS A 93 2.95 14.07 3.28
N LYS A 94 2.56 15.19 3.87
CA LYS A 94 3.32 15.86 4.95
C LYS A 94 3.33 15.11 6.28
N LEU A 95 2.43 14.14 6.47
CA LEU A 95 2.36 13.33 7.69
C LEU A 95 3.33 12.13 7.66
N ILE A 96 3.94 11.84 6.49
CA ILE A 96 4.72 10.61 6.25
C ILE A 96 6.13 10.87 5.73
#